data_AF-A0AAE8MM85-F1
#
_entry.id   AF-A0AAE8MM85-F1
#
_cell.length_a   1.000
_cell.length_b   1.000
_cell.length_c   1.000
_cell.angle_alpha   90.00
_cell.angle_beta   90.00
_cell.angle_gamma   90.00
#
_symmetry.space_group_name_H-M   'P 1'
#
loop_
_entity.id
_entity.type
_entity.pdbx_description
1 polymer ?
#
loop_
_entity_poly.entity_id
_entity_poly.type
_entity_poly.pdbx_seq_one_letter_code
_entity_poly.pdbx_strand_id
1 'polypeptide(L)'
;MSLLEPEVLDIKYTPAQTFTPQGLVNTLHKIFGNEGEAKKLPSLVQAQQFTFWDLDNSPALNSPSVIGNILSKQSASNVYVNEIFDNLTQGGVIRSDLRSSKKALEAPYDIDDANTIVVGDEKILQEIDVLKGLTDGTPGEGR
;
A
#
# COMPACT_ATOMS: atom_id res chain seq x y z
N MET A 1 -17.66 -41.82 -18.32
CA MET A 1 -17.49 -40.76 -17.30
C MET A 1 -16.43 -39.83 -17.84
N SER A 2 -16.81 -38.80 -18.59
CA SER A 2 -15.86 -37.85 -19.17
C SER A 2 -15.28 -37.00 -18.04
N LEU A 3 -13.97 -37.09 -17.84
CA LEU A 3 -13.23 -36.15 -17.00
C LEU A 3 -13.42 -34.76 -17.59
N LEU A 4 -14.04 -33.85 -16.83
CA LEU A 4 -14.11 -32.45 -17.21
C LEU A 4 -12.67 -31.93 -17.34
N GLU A 5 -12.30 -31.44 -18.52
CA GLU A 5 -11.03 -30.76 -18.71
C GLU A 5 -11.09 -29.41 -17.99
N PRO A 6 -10.03 -29.02 -17.25
CA PRO A 6 -10.01 -27.74 -16.57
C PRO A 6 -10.04 -26.60 -17.59
N GLU A 7 -10.91 -25.62 -17.36
CA GLU A 7 -10.89 -24.37 -18.12
C GLU A 7 -9.63 -23.57 -17.76
N VAL A 8 -8.84 -23.21 -18.77
CA VAL A 8 -7.60 -22.43 -18.60
C VAL A 8 -7.80 -21.06 -19.24
N LEU A 9 -7.62 -20.00 -18.46
CA LEU A 9 -7.73 -18.62 -18.91
C LEU A 9 -6.37 -17.90 -18.75
N ASP A 10 -5.92 -17.22 -19.81
CA ASP A 10 -4.77 -16.31 -19.77
C ASP A 10 -5.26 -14.86 -19.62
N ILE A 11 -4.79 -14.17 -18.59
CA ILE A 11 -5.19 -12.81 -18.25
C ILE A 11 -3.94 -11.93 -18.24
N LYS A 12 -3.93 -10.93 -19.11
CA LYS A 12 -2.82 -9.98 -19.24
C LYS A 12 -3.13 -8.70 -18.50
N TYR A 13 -2.10 -8.10 -17.91
CA TYR A 13 -2.16 -6.79 -17.27
C TYR A 13 -1.08 -5.88 -17.87
N THR A 14 -1.29 -4.56 -17.74
CA THR A 14 -0.30 -3.58 -18.23
C THR A 14 0.81 -3.39 -17.21
N PRO A 15 2.04 -3.00 -17.62
CA PRO A 15 3.11 -2.70 -16.68
C PRO A 15 2.79 -1.57 -15.69
N ALA A 16 1.88 -0.66 -16.05
CA ALA A 16 1.43 0.42 -15.18
C ALA A 16 0.39 -0.01 -14.14
N GLN A 17 -0.14 -1.24 -14.24
CA GLN A 17 -1.13 -1.74 -13.30
C GLN A 17 -0.45 -2.27 -12.05
N THR A 18 -0.62 -1.57 -10.93
CA THR A 18 -0.19 -2.05 -9.62
C THR A 18 -0.98 -3.30 -9.22
N PHE A 19 -0.26 -4.36 -8.87
CA PHE A 19 -0.87 -5.63 -8.49
C PHE A 19 -1.07 -5.68 -6.97
N THR A 20 -2.26 -5.28 -6.52
CA THR A 20 -2.68 -5.41 -5.11
C THR A 20 -3.52 -6.68 -4.90
N PRO A 21 -3.55 -7.26 -3.69
CA PRO A 21 -4.44 -8.39 -3.38
C PRO A 21 -5.92 -8.09 -3.70
N GLN A 22 -6.38 -6.88 -3.38
CA GLN A 22 -7.75 -6.45 -3.73
C GLN A 22 -7.92 -6.34 -5.25
N GLY A 23 -6.93 -5.82 -5.97
CA GLY A 23 -6.96 -5.72 -7.44
C GLY A 23 -7.10 -7.09 -8.11
N LEU A 24 -6.41 -8.11 -7.60
CA LEU A 24 -6.58 -9.49 -8.06
C LEU A 24 -8.00 -10.00 -7.80
N VAL A 25 -8.52 -9.84 -6.58
CA VAL A 25 -9.89 -10.25 -6.24
C VAL A 25 -10.92 -9.54 -7.12
N ASN A 26 -10.76 -8.24 -7.35
CA ASN A 26 -11.62 -7.46 -8.24
C ASN A 26 -11.58 -8.00 -9.68
N THR A 27 -10.40 -8.40 -10.16
CA THR A 27 -10.22 -8.98 -11.50
C THR A 27 -10.93 -10.32 -11.62
N LEU A 28 -10.71 -11.23 -10.65
CA LEU A 28 -11.37 -12.53 -10.62
C LEU A 28 -12.90 -12.41 -10.51
N HIS A 29 -13.39 -11.51 -9.64
CA HIS A 29 -14.82 -11.26 -9.45
C HIS A 29 -15.51 -10.89 -10.77
N LYS A 30 -14.89 -10.02 -11.56
CA LYS A 30 -15.40 -9.62 -12.89
C LYS A 30 -15.34 -10.78 -13.89
N ILE A 31 -14.26 -11.55 -13.89
CA ILE A 31 -14.07 -12.68 -14.83
C ILE A 31 -15.13 -13.75 -14.63
N PHE A 32 -15.51 -14.03 -13.38
CA PHE A 32 -16.57 -15.00 -13.06
C PHE A 32 -18.00 -14.45 -13.24
N GLY A 33 -18.16 -13.24 -13.80
CA GLY A 33 -19.46 -12.66 -14.11
C GLY A 33 -20.27 -12.26 -12.88
N ASN A 34 -19.62 -12.09 -11.72
CA ASN A 34 -20.31 -11.63 -10.53
C ASN A 34 -20.72 -10.15 -10.70
N GLU A 35 -21.96 -9.83 -10.32
CA GLU A 35 -22.44 -8.44 -10.30
C GLU A 35 -21.92 -7.69 -9.06
N GLY A 36 -21.87 -6.36 -9.17
CA GLY A 36 -21.46 -5.47 -8.07
C GLY A 36 -19.96 -5.47 -7.79
N GLU A 37 -19.59 -4.92 -6.63
CA GLU A 37 -18.20 -4.83 -6.19
C GLU A 37 -17.76 -6.10 -5.46
N ALA A 38 -16.49 -6.49 -5.66
CA ALA A 38 -15.93 -7.58 -4.89
C ALA A 38 -15.79 -7.15 -3.43
N LYS A 39 -15.92 -8.11 -2.50
CA LYS A 39 -15.75 -7.83 -1.07
C LYS A 39 -14.34 -7.27 -0.80
N LYS A 40 -14.25 -6.24 0.07
CA LYS A 40 -12.97 -5.75 0.57
C LYS A 40 -12.29 -6.86 1.36
N LEU A 41 -11.06 -7.18 0.99
CA LEU A 41 -10.21 -8.08 1.73
C LEU A 41 -9.73 -7.40 3.01
N PRO A 42 -9.60 -8.14 4.14
CA PRO A 42 -8.82 -7.64 5.25
C PRO A 42 -7.37 -7.44 4.81
N SER A 43 -6.63 -6.57 5.50
CA SER A 43 -5.19 -6.44 5.27
C SER A 43 -4.52 -7.80 5.45
N LEU A 44 -3.86 -8.27 4.40
CA LEU A 44 -3.06 -9.50 4.43
C LEU A 44 -1.63 -9.24 4.94
N VAL A 45 -1.28 -7.97 5.15
CA VAL A 45 0.03 -7.52 5.57
C VAL A 45 0.08 -7.42 7.10
N GLN A 46 0.81 -8.34 7.73
CA GLN A 46 1.11 -8.29 9.17
C GLN A 46 2.35 -7.41 9.41
N ALA A 47 2.21 -6.12 9.17
CA ALA A 47 3.25 -5.13 9.37
C ALA A 47 2.65 -3.87 9.99
N GLN A 48 3.48 -3.12 10.72
CA GLN A 48 3.21 -1.72 10.96
C GLN A 48 3.42 -0.97 9.65
N GLN A 49 2.43 -0.21 9.21
CA GLN A 49 2.38 0.50 7.94
C GLN A 49 2.31 2.01 8.18
N PHE A 50 3.17 2.76 7.51
CA PHE A 50 3.25 4.21 7.60
C PHE A 50 3.20 4.81 6.20
N THR A 51 2.48 5.91 6.03
CA THR A 51 2.56 6.75 4.83
C THR A 51 3.01 8.15 5.22
N PHE A 52 3.99 8.67 4.49
CA PHE A 52 4.55 9.99 4.68
C PHE A 52 4.23 10.81 3.45
N TRP A 53 3.57 11.94 3.63
CA TRP A 53 3.28 12.90 2.59
C TRP A 53 4.05 14.18 2.88
N ASP A 54 4.87 14.61 1.92
CA ASP A 54 5.69 15.81 2.09
C ASP A 54 5.87 16.57 0.77
N LEU A 55 6.36 17.81 0.85
CA LEU A 55 6.79 18.55 -0.34
C LEU A 55 8.22 18.19 -0.73
N ASP A 56 8.55 18.28 -2.01
CA ASP A 56 9.89 17.96 -2.54
C ASP A 56 11.03 18.82 -1.98
N ASN A 57 10.69 19.97 -1.42
CA ASN A 57 11.62 20.91 -0.80
C ASN A 57 11.58 20.88 0.75
N SER A 58 10.86 19.92 1.33
CA SER A 58 10.72 19.81 2.78
C SER A 58 12.03 19.44 3.47
N PRO A 59 12.35 20.06 4.62
CA PRO A 59 13.48 19.64 5.44
C PRO A 59 13.31 18.22 6.01
N ALA A 60 12.08 17.69 6.04
CA ALA A 60 11.76 16.36 6.54
C ALA A 60 11.66 15.29 5.43
N LEU A 61 11.97 15.63 4.18
CA LEU A 61 11.86 14.74 3.02
C LEU A 61 12.54 13.37 3.24
N ASN A 62 13.73 13.36 3.86
CA ASN A 62 14.51 12.14 4.08
C ASN A 62 14.10 11.35 5.34
N SER A 63 13.11 11.83 6.09
CA SER A 63 12.68 11.20 7.35
C SER A 63 12.18 9.76 7.20
N PRO A 64 11.45 9.35 6.15
CA PRO A 64 10.98 7.97 6.02
C PRO A 64 12.16 6.99 5.92
N SER A 65 13.18 7.34 5.14
CA SER A 65 14.41 6.57 4.99
C SER A 65 15.21 6.48 6.31
N VAL A 66 15.32 7.58 7.05
CA VAL A 66 15.99 7.59 8.37
C VAL A 66 15.25 6.71 9.37
N ILE A 67 13.92 6.83 9.44
CA ILE A 67 13.06 6.00 10.31
C ILE A 67 13.18 4.53 9.91
N GLY A 68 13.11 4.21 8.61
CA GLY A 68 13.29 2.85 8.10
C GLY A 68 14.63 2.24 8.52
N ASN A 69 15.72 3.02 8.46
CA ASN A 69 17.04 2.58 8.92
C ASN A 69 17.13 2.40 10.45
N ILE A 70 16.33 3.14 11.23
CA ILE A 70 16.24 2.91 12.68
C ILE A 70 15.45 1.63 12.95
N LEU A 71 14.31 1.44 12.29
CA LEU A 71 13.46 0.25 12.44
C LEU A 71 14.18 -1.03 11.99
N SER A 72 15.08 -0.96 11.01
CA SER A 72 15.85 -2.12 10.54
C SER A 72 16.90 -2.59 11.54
N LYS A 73 17.34 -1.72 12.46
CA LYS A 73 18.30 -2.05 13.53
C LYS A 73 17.63 -2.70 14.74
N GLN A 74 16.30 -2.71 14.81
CA GLN A 74 15.57 -3.40 15.86
C GLN A 74 15.49 -4.90 15.56
N SER A 75 15.89 -5.74 16.52
CA SER A 75 15.97 -7.20 16.35
C SER A 75 14.65 -7.80 15.83
N ALA A 76 14.77 -8.68 14.82
CA ALA A 76 13.67 -9.37 14.13
C ALA A 76 12.75 -8.49 13.26
N SER A 77 13.16 -7.27 12.88
CA SER A 77 12.39 -6.39 11.99
C SER A 77 12.85 -6.50 10.53
N ASN A 78 11.93 -6.81 9.61
CA ASN A 78 12.09 -6.61 8.18
C ASN A 78 11.47 -5.27 7.81
N VAL A 79 12.22 -4.45 7.07
CA VAL A 79 11.78 -3.11 6.65
C VAL A 79 11.69 -3.05 5.14
N TYR A 80 10.58 -2.55 4.64
CA TYR A 80 10.35 -2.30 3.22
C TYR A 80 9.93 -0.84 3.03
N VAL A 81 10.63 -0.14 2.14
CA VAL A 81 10.34 1.26 1.78
C VAL A 81 9.96 1.29 0.31
N ASN A 82 8.84 1.92 -0.01
CA ASN A 82 8.40 2.20 -1.37
C ASN A 82 8.15 3.70 -1.50
N GLU A 83 8.86 4.38 -2.40
CA GLU A 83 8.70 5.82 -2.62
C GLU A 83 8.03 6.04 -3.97
N ILE A 84 6.95 6.82 -3.95
CA ILE A 84 6.16 7.15 -5.12
C ILE A 84 6.19 8.65 -5.28
N PHE A 85 6.64 9.08 -6.46
CA PHE A 85 6.71 10.49 -6.82
C PHE A 85 5.47 10.83 -7.63
N ASP A 86 4.66 11.78 -7.16
CA ASP A 86 3.55 12.35 -7.92
C ASP A 86 3.89 13.79 -8.34
N ASN A 87 3.84 14.06 -9.64
CA ASN A 87 4.21 15.35 -10.22
C ASN A 87 3.02 16.33 -10.26
N LEU A 88 2.22 16.38 -9.20
CA LEU A 88 1.16 17.39 -9.08
C LEU A 88 1.77 18.81 -9.01
N THR A 89 1.18 19.71 -9.80
CA THR A 89 1.73 21.01 -10.20
C THR A 89 1.94 21.98 -9.03
N GLN A 90 3.17 22.52 -8.95
CA GLN A 90 3.69 23.68 -8.18
C GLN A 90 4.52 23.44 -6.91
N GLY A 91 4.76 22.20 -6.49
CA GLY A 91 5.72 21.93 -5.40
C GLY A 91 6.07 20.47 -5.13
N GLY A 92 5.79 19.58 -6.09
CA GLY A 92 6.13 18.15 -6.07
C GLY A 92 5.74 17.47 -4.75
N VAL A 93 4.52 16.95 -4.63
CA VAL A 93 4.17 16.15 -3.44
C VAL A 93 4.82 14.78 -3.56
N ILE A 94 5.56 14.39 -2.53
CA ILE A 94 6.22 13.10 -2.44
C ILE A 94 5.51 12.25 -1.41
N ARG A 95 5.22 11.00 -1.79
CA ARG A 95 4.68 9.98 -0.91
C ARG A 95 5.73 8.90 -0.67
N SER A 96 6.05 8.64 0.59
CA SER A 96 6.87 7.50 0.98
C SER A 96 6.07 6.54 1.84
N ASP A 97 6.06 5.28 1.46
CA ASP A 97 5.42 4.18 2.16
C ASP A 97 6.49 3.35 2.89
N LEU A 98 6.25 3.07 4.16
CA LEU A 98 7.17 2.31 5.01
C LEU A 98 6.41 1.19 5.71
N ARG A 99 6.93 -0.03 5.61
CA ARG A 99 6.44 -1.20 6.34
C ARG A 99 7.52 -1.75 7.26
N SER A 100 7.15 -2.10 8.48
CA SER A 100 8.01 -2.81 9.43
C SER A 100 7.27 -4.04 9.95
N SER A 101 7.87 -5.22 9.78
CA SER A 101 7.26 -6.49 10.15
C SER A 101 8.23 -7.39 10.90
N LYS A 102 7.71 -8.25 11.78
CA LYS A 102 8.49 -9.34 12.38
C LYS A 102 8.72 -10.54 11.46
N LYS A 103 8.10 -10.54 10.28
CA LYS A 103 8.16 -11.61 9.29
C LYS A 103 8.71 -11.07 7.98
N ALA A 104 9.22 -11.96 7.12
CA ALA A 104 9.51 -11.61 5.75
C ALA A 104 8.23 -11.08 5.09
N LEU A 105 8.39 -10.04 4.28
CA LEU A 105 7.28 -9.29 3.71
C LEU A 105 7.52 -9.10 2.22
N GLU A 106 6.55 -9.52 1.42
CA GLU A 106 6.50 -9.28 -0.03
C GLU A 106 5.22 -8.50 -0.32
N ALA A 107 5.33 -7.18 -0.38
CA ALA A 107 4.22 -6.28 -0.68
C ALA A 107 4.70 -5.12 -1.58
N PRO A 108 5.05 -5.40 -2.85
CA PRO A 108 5.55 -4.40 -3.80
C PRO A 108 4.41 -3.56 -4.39
N TYR A 109 3.60 -2.98 -3.51
CA TYR A 109 2.46 -2.14 -3.82
C TYR A 109 2.22 -1.14 -2.68
N ASP A 110 1.45 -0.11 -2.99
CA ASP A 110 1.18 1.03 -2.11
C ASP A 110 0.44 0.62 -0.82
N ILE A 111 0.58 1.40 0.22
CA ILE A 111 -0.13 1.23 1.49
C ILE A 111 -1.49 1.93 1.41
N ASP A 112 -2.57 1.16 1.29
CA ASP A 112 -3.94 1.70 1.32
C ASP A 112 -4.63 1.55 2.69
N ASP A 113 -3.98 0.89 3.66
CA ASP A 113 -4.47 0.71 5.03
C ASP A 113 -3.33 1.02 6.05
N ALA A 114 -2.85 2.26 6.04
CA ALA A 114 -1.78 2.74 6.92
C ALA A 114 -2.24 2.78 8.38
N ASN A 115 -1.36 2.38 9.31
CA ASN A 115 -1.59 2.57 10.74
C ASN A 115 -1.29 4.00 11.19
N THR A 116 -0.44 4.70 10.45
CA THR A 116 -0.03 6.06 10.76
C THR A 116 0.21 6.82 9.48
N ILE A 117 -0.30 8.04 9.42
CA ILE A 117 -0.10 8.98 8.32
C ILE A 117 0.62 10.19 8.89
N VAL A 118 1.73 10.56 8.26
CA VAL A 118 2.51 11.76 8.59
C VAL A 118 2.38 12.73 7.44
N VAL A 119 1.99 13.97 7.73
CA VAL A 119 1.84 15.03 6.74
C VAL A 119 2.80 16.16 7.12
N GLY A 120 3.76 16.44 6.25
CA GLY A 120 4.84 17.40 6.48
C GLY A 120 4.46 18.87 6.22
N ASP A 121 3.42 19.12 5.43
CA ASP A 121 2.95 20.48 5.08
C ASP A 121 1.41 20.52 4.99
N GLU A 122 0.78 21.55 5.56
CA GLU A 122 -0.69 21.67 5.58
C GLU A 122 -1.32 21.83 4.19
N LYS A 123 -0.60 22.30 3.18
CA LYS A 123 -1.14 22.49 1.82
C LYS A 123 -1.52 21.16 1.18
N ILE A 124 -0.82 20.09 1.54
CA ILE A 124 -1.14 18.73 1.08
C ILE A 124 -2.58 18.36 1.47
N LEU A 125 -3.03 18.77 2.66
CA LEU A 125 -4.40 18.50 3.14
C LEU A 125 -5.48 19.24 2.34
N GLN A 126 -5.11 20.26 1.56
CA GLN A 126 -6.06 21.01 0.72
C GLN A 126 -6.27 20.32 -0.63
N GLU A 127 -5.31 19.52 -1.09
CA GLU A 127 -5.26 18.95 -2.43
C GLU A 127 -5.44 17.43 -2.44
N ILE A 128 -5.06 16.75 -1.35
CA ILE A 128 -5.02 15.29 -1.26
C ILE A 128 -5.86 14.82 -0.08
N ASP A 129 -6.78 13.88 -0.33
CA ASP A 129 -7.47 13.13 0.72
C ASP A 129 -6.51 12.09 1.33
N VAL A 130 -5.62 12.57 2.20
CA VAL A 130 -4.62 11.73 2.86
C VAL A 130 -5.26 10.67 3.77
N LEU A 131 -6.48 10.89 4.27
CA LEU A 131 -7.15 9.98 5.19
C LEU A 131 -7.74 8.76 4.51
N LYS A 132 -7.94 8.80 3.19
CA LYS A 132 -8.40 7.65 2.40
C LYS A 132 -7.52 6.40 2.58
N GLY A 133 -6.24 6.58 2.85
CA GLY A 133 -5.28 5.50 3.08
C GLY A 133 -5.11 5.09 4.54
N LEU A 134 -5.90 5.62 5.48
CA LEU A 134 -5.80 5.28 6.90
C LEU A 134 -6.63 4.02 7.18
N THR A 135 -6.08 3.10 7.97
CA THR A 135 -6.85 1.96 8.46
C THR A 135 -8.00 2.42 9.37
N ASP A 136 -9.17 1.78 9.30
CA ASP A 136 -10.38 2.12 10.05
C ASP A 136 -10.26 1.92 11.59
N GLY A 137 -9.04 1.76 12.12
CA GLY A 137 -8.77 1.66 13.54
C GLY A 137 -9.09 0.29 14.16
N THR A 138 -9.60 -0.67 13.39
CA THR A 138 -9.76 -2.06 13.85
C THR A 138 -8.38 -2.70 14.00
N PRO A 139 -7.89 -2.98 15.22
CA PRO A 139 -6.61 -3.63 15.40
C PRO A 139 -6.69 -5.02 14.77
N GLY A 140 -5.73 -5.38 13.93
CA GLY A 140 -5.58 -6.77 13.50
C GLY A 140 -5.50 -7.64 14.76
N GLU A 141 -6.42 -8.60 14.91
CA GLU A 141 -6.43 -9.52 16.03
C GLU A 141 -5.05 -10.18 16.16
N GLY A 142 -4.33 -9.79 17.20
CA GLY A 142 -2.94 -10.16 17.43
C GLY A 142 -2.48 -9.69 18.79
N ARG A 143 -3.14 -10.19 19.84
CA ARG A 143 -2.54 -10.33 21.18
C ARG A 143 -1.88 -11.69 21.27
#